data_AF-A0A6H2ZXL1-F1
#
_entry.id   AF-A0A6H2ZXL1-F1
#
_cell.length_a   1.000
_cell.length_b   1.000
_cell.length_c   1.000
_cell.angle_alpha   90.00
_cell.angle_beta   90.00
_cell.angle_gamma   90.00
#
_symmetry.space_group_name_H-M   'P 1'
#
loop_
_entity.id
_entity.type
_entity.pdbx_description
1 polymer ?
#
loop_
_entity_poly.entity_id
_entity_poly.type
_entity_poly.pdbx_seq_one_letter_code
_entity_poly.pdbx_strand_id
1 'polypeptide(L)' 'MGSHWGHGSGDIALAFSTRLLGATLPDERLEPLFAAAADATEYAVLDALLSAEGVSGFQQHARAALGPLLDRLAAAN' A
#
# COMPACT_ATOMS: atom_id res chain seq x y z
N MET A 1 6.50 -11.51 -3.39
CA MET A 1 5.34 -10.65 -3.70
C MET A 1 5.89 -9.28 -4.03
N GLY A 2 5.43 -8.64 -5.10
CA GLY A 2 5.95 -7.31 -5.45
C GLY A 2 5.33 -6.78 -6.74
N SER A 3 5.28 -5.46 -6.85
CA SER A 3 4.94 -4.78 -8.10
C SER A 3 6.19 -4.65 -8.97
N HIS A 4 5.99 -4.75 -10.28
CA HIS A 4 6.97 -4.34 -11.28
C HIS A 4 6.57 -2.93 -11.74
N TRP A 5 7.54 -2.03 -11.82
CA TRP A 5 7.37 -0.70 -12.43
C TRP A 5 7.24 -0.84 -13.95
N GLY A 6 6.07 -1.30 -14.36
CA GLY A 6 5.74 -1.58 -15.75
C GLY A 6 5.20 -0.37 -16.48
N HIS A 7 5.33 -0.39 -17.80
CA HIS A 7 4.73 0.60 -18.67
C HIS A 7 3.21 0.70 -18.41
N GLY A 8 2.74 1.89 -18.06
CA GLY A 8 1.34 2.15 -17.70
C GLY A 8 1.05 2.19 -16.20
N SER A 9 2.00 1.82 -15.33
CA SER A 9 1.90 2.08 -13.89
C SER A 9 2.33 3.52 -13.57
N GLY A 10 1.53 4.23 -12.78
CA GLY A 10 1.73 5.63 -12.41
C GLY A 10 2.20 5.78 -10.96
N ASP A 11 3.30 5.13 -10.58
CA ASP A 11 3.77 5.09 -9.20
C ASP A 11 4.51 6.38 -8.81
N ILE A 12 3.98 7.11 -7.82
CA ILE A 12 4.55 8.37 -7.31
C ILE A 12 4.50 8.37 -5.79
N ALA A 13 5.62 8.71 -5.14
CA ALA A 13 5.70 8.92 -3.69
C ALA A 13 5.91 10.40 -3.36
N LEU A 14 5.17 10.90 -2.37
CA LEU A 14 5.32 12.25 -1.81
C LEU A 14 5.51 12.16 -0.30
N ALA A 15 6.58 12.78 0.21
CA ALA A 15 6.84 12.88 1.63
C ALA A 15 6.90 14.35 2.06
N PHE A 16 6.35 14.64 3.23
CA PHE A 16 6.43 15.96 3.86
C PHE A 16 6.59 15.80 5.37
N SER A 17 7.08 16.85 6.02
CA SER A 17 7.15 16.92 7.48
C SER A 17 6.14 17.94 7.99
N THR A 18 5.49 17.63 9.09
CA THR A 18 4.65 18.59 9.82
C THR A 18 5.46 19.51 10.74
N ARG A 19 6.76 19.24 10.92
CA ARG A 19 7.66 20.12 11.66
C ARG A 19 8.05 21.32 10.80
N LEU A 20 7.71 22.52 11.26
CA LEU A 20 8.06 23.78 10.61
C LEU A 20 9.57 24.05 10.68
N LEU A 21 10.11 24.59 9.58
CA LEU A 21 11.48 25.06 9.27
C LEU A 21 12.61 24.86 10.31
N GLY A 22 13.74 24.33 9.83
CA GLY A 22 15.07 24.53 10.45
C GLY A 22 15.72 23.32 11.14
N ALA A 23 15.06 22.16 11.18
CA ALA A 23 15.65 20.94 11.74
C ALA A 23 15.98 19.95 10.61
N THR A 24 17.22 20.01 10.10
CA THR A 24 17.79 18.89 9.37
C THR A 24 18.13 17.79 10.36
N LEU A 25 17.76 16.56 10.03
CA LEU A 25 18.17 15.39 10.82
C LEU A 25 19.56 14.95 10.33
N PRO A 26 20.45 14.52 11.23
CA PRO A 26 21.67 13.86 10.81
C PRO A 26 21.33 12.50 10.17
N ASP A 27 22.14 12.06 9.21
CA ASP A 27 21.86 10.90 8.36
C ASP A 27 21.62 9.61 9.15
N GLU A 28 22.31 9.43 10.29
CA GLU A 28 22.15 8.23 11.13
C GLU A 28 20.74 8.14 11.75
N ARG A 29 20.01 9.25 11.79
CA ARG A 29 18.62 9.32 12.28
C ARG A 29 17.61 9.11 11.16
N LEU A 30 18.02 9.08 9.89
CA LEU A 30 17.14 8.83 8.75
C LEU A 30 16.89 7.34 8.53
N GLU A 31 17.86 6.47 8.82
CA GLU A 31 17.73 5.02 8.58
C GLU A 31 16.46 4.42 9.21
N PRO A 32 16.13 4.68 10.50
CA PRO A 32 14.89 4.17 11.08
C PRO A 32 13.63 4.76 10.43
N LEU A 33 13.71 5.98 9.88
CA LEU A 33 12.58 6.62 9.20
C LEU A 33 12.34 6.02 7.82
N PHE A 34 13.40 5.64 7.10
CA PHE A 34 13.28 4.94 5.81
C PHE A 34 12.69 3.55 5.98
N ALA A 35 13.15 2.80 6.99
CA ALA A 35 12.56 1.51 7.34
C ALA A 35 11.07 1.67 7.70
N ALA A 36 10.75 2.63 8.57
CA ALA A 36 9.36 2.90 8.94
C ALA A 36 8.48 3.32 7.75
N ALA A 37 9.01 4.10 6.81
CA ALA A 37 8.28 4.49 5.60
C ALA A 37 8.03 3.31 4.67
N ALA A 38 8.99 2.40 4.52
CA ALA A 38 8.83 1.18 3.74
C ALA A 38 7.78 0.26 4.37
N ASP A 39 7.90 -0.02 5.67
CA ASP A 39 6.95 -0.84 6.41
C ASP A 39 5.54 -0.25 6.34
N ALA A 40 5.40 1.05 6.61
CA ALA A 40 4.11 1.73 6.56
C ALA A 40 3.47 1.67 5.16
N THR A 41 4.28 1.76 4.11
CA THR A 41 3.80 1.64 2.72
C THR A 41 3.31 0.23 2.42
N GLU A 42 4.06 -0.79 2.84
CA GLU A 42 3.63 -2.20 2.69
C GLU A 42 2.32 -2.47 3.43
N TYR A 43 2.24 -2.05 4.70
CA TYR A 43 1.03 -2.19 5.50
C TYR A 43 -0.15 -1.44 4.86
N ALA A 44 0.04 -0.23 4.35
CA ALA A 44 -1.04 0.53 3.71
C ALA A 44 -1.58 -0.17 2.46
N VAL A 45 -0.72 -0.83 1.66
CA VAL A 45 -1.16 -1.62 0.49
C VAL A 45 -1.97 -2.84 0.94
N LEU A 46 -1.49 -3.57 1.95
CA LEU A 46 -2.21 -4.73 2.48
C LEU A 46 -3.55 -4.33 3.11
N ASP A 47 -3.57 -3.26 3.89
CA ASP A 47 -4.76 -2.72 4.53
C ASP A 47 -5.79 -2.28 3.48
N ALA A 48 -5.36 -1.60 2.41
CA ALA A 48 -6.26 -1.23 1.31
C ALA A 48 -6.89 -2.46 0.63
N LEU A 49 -6.15 -3.55 0.43
CA LEU A 49 -6.68 -4.79 -0.16
C LEU A 49 -7.64 -5.53 0.77
N LEU A 50 -7.34 -5.54 2.06
CA LEU A 50 -8.14 -6.24 3.08
C LEU A 50 -9.41 -5.45 3.44
N SER A 51 -9.36 -4.12 3.41
CA SER A 51 -10.51 -3.25 3.67
C SER A 51 -11.42 -3.04 2.45
N ALA A 52 -10.94 -3.35 1.24
CA ALA A 52 -11.72 -3.18 0.02
C ALA A 52 -12.96 -4.11 -0.01
N GLU A 53 -14.05 -3.58 -0.54
CA GLU A 53 -15.26 -4.34 -0.87
C GLU A 53 -15.31 -4.69 -2.36
N GLY A 54 -16.14 -5.68 -2.73
CA GLY A 54 -16.33 -6.07 -4.13
C GLY A 54 -17.07 -4.98 -4.92
N VAL A 55 -16.57 -4.64 -6.10
CA VAL A 55 -17.14 -3.58 -6.94
C VAL A 55 -17.48 -4.10 -8.33
N SER A 56 -18.64 -3.70 -8.84
CA SER A 56 -19.03 -3.85 -10.25
C SER A 56 -19.08 -2.47 -10.91
N GLY A 57 -18.31 -2.29 -11.97
CA GLY A 57 -18.15 -1.02 -12.69
C GLY A 57 -18.72 -1.03 -14.11
N PHE A 58 -18.27 -0.07 -14.91
CA PHE A 58 -18.69 0.09 -16.30
C PHE A 58 -18.52 -1.19 -17.12
N GLN A 59 -19.47 -1.47 -18.01
CA GLN A 59 -19.53 -2.69 -18.83
C GLN A 59 -19.50 -4.00 -18.03
N GLN A 60 -20.12 -4.00 -16.83
CA GLN A 60 -20.20 -5.19 -15.97
C GLN A 60 -18.82 -5.73 -15.55
N HIS A 61 -17.77 -4.90 -15.59
CA HIS A 61 -16.47 -5.28 -15.07
C HIS A 61 -16.53 -5.41 -13.54
N ALA A 62 -16.32 -6.61 -13.03
CA ALA A 62 -16.30 -6.87 -11.60
C ALA A 62 -14.87 -7.06 -11.07
N ARG A 63 -14.64 -6.63 -9.83
CA ARG A 63 -13.44 -6.94 -9.03
C ARG A 63 -13.90 -7.47 -7.68
N ALA A 64 -13.40 -8.65 -7.32
CA ALA A 64 -13.69 -9.26 -6.03
C ALA A 64 -12.74 -8.70 -4.96
N ALA A 65 -13.26 -8.59 -3.73
CA ALA A 65 -12.46 -8.26 -2.56
C ALA A 65 -11.58 -9.45 -2.13
N LEU A 66 -10.44 -9.14 -1.51
CA LEU A 66 -9.48 -10.15 -1.05
C LEU A 66 -10.02 -10.94 0.15
N GLY A 67 -10.65 -10.28 1.14
CA GLY A 67 -11.16 -10.95 2.35
C GLY A 67 -12.07 -12.15 2.06
N PRO A 68 -13.19 -11.99 1.34
CA PRO A 68 -14.08 -13.09 0.99
C PRO A 68 -13.43 -14.18 0.11
N LEU A 69 -12.35 -13.85 -0.62
CA LEU A 69 -11.57 -14.84 -1.35
C LEU A 69 -10.75 -15.69 -0.37
N LEU A 70 -10.07 -15.06 0.60
CA LEU A 70 -9.31 -15.76 1.62
C LEU A 70 -10.20 -16.66 2.48
N ASP A 71 -11.38 -16.21 2.88
CA ASP A 71 -12.33 -17.01 3.65
C ASP A 71 -12.73 -18.29 2.90
N ARG A 72 -13.01 -18.18 1.60
CA ARG A 72 -13.33 -19.33 0.75
C ARG A 72 -12.17 -20.31 0.63
N LEU A 73 -10.94 -19.80 0.50
CA LEU A 73 -9.75 -20.65 0.42
C LEU A 73 -9.47 -21.36 1.75
N ALA A 74 -9.68 -20.67 2.87
CA ALA A 74 -9.53 -21.25 4.20
C ALA A 74 -10.57 -22.35 4.49
N ALA A 75 -11.80 -22.19 4.01
CA ALA A 75 -12.86 -23.19 4.15
C ALA A 75 -12.72 -24.41 3.20
N ALA A 76 -11.83 -24.33 2.21
CA ALA A 76 -11.58 -25.40 1.24
C ALA A 76 -10.40 -26.33 1.63
N ASN A 77 -9.70 -26.01 2.72
CA ASN A 77 -8.63 -26.81 3.34
C ASN A 77 -9.13 -27.50 4.62
#